data_AF-A0A2N0QMG4-F1
#
_entry.id   AF-A0A2N0QMG4-F1
#
_cell.length_a   1.000
_cell.length_b   1.000
_cell.length_c   1.000
_cell.angle_alpha   90.00
_cell.angle_beta   90.00
_cell.angle_gamma   90.00
#
_symmetry.space_group_name_H-M   'P 1'
#
loop_
_entity.id
_entity.type
_entity.pdbx_description
1 polymer ?
#
loop_
_entity_poly.entity_id
_entity_poly.type
_entity_poly.pdbx_seq_one_letter_code
_entity_poly.pdbx_strand_id
1 'polypeptide(L)'
;MKTDSDNFRQSAVIGVMNRIKKRGIEVVVYEPTLKEDIFCNSKVINNFEEFINVSDLIVANRLTDEIIRFKDKVLNNMSVQVLVATMNQKDYSLINKMNIQSDAIIANQCNKNEINEFSLNGHKYKFLSFAERGVGLNRNNALMRADADICILADDDIVFLDGYADRIENLFIENPHADVIIFNLYVEQIDQFIIKKKYNVSFLNFMRFGAPRIAFRRKSITKNGITFNLHFGGGADFCAAENSSCA
;
A
#
# COMPACT_ATOMS: atom_id res chain seq x y z
N MET A 1 -5.46 32.48 1.55
CA MET A 1 -4.44 32.19 2.57
C MET A 1 -5.17 32.11 3.90
N LYS A 2 -5.33 30.93 4.50
CA LYS A 2 -5.81 30.80 5.88
C LYS A 2 -4.57 30.71 6.75
N THR A 3 -4.49 31.57 7.76
CA THR A 3 -3.42 31.67 8.74
C THR A 3 -3.15 30.30 9.37
N ASP A 4 -1.89 29.86 9.42
CA ASP A 4 -1.50 28.49 9.80
C ASP A 4 -1.97 28.03 11.19
N SER A 5 -2.25 28.95 12.11
CA SER A 5 -2.82 28.65 13.44
C SER A 5 -4.28 28.20 13.39
N ASP A 6 -5.07 28.61 12.38
CA ASP A 6 -6.48 28.24 12.25
C ASP A 6 -6.67 26.78 11.80
N ASN A 7 -5.66 26.19 11.12
CA ASN A 7 -5.72 24.80 10.66
C ASN A 7 -5.63 23.79 11.82
N PHE A 8 -4.93 24.12 12.91
CA PHE A 8 -4.78 23.22 14.05
C PHE A 8 -6.08 23.05 14.84
N ARG A 9 -6.84 24.13 15.05
CA ARG A 9 -8.13 24.10 15.78
C ARG A 9 -9.20 23.26 15.09
N GLN A 10 -9.04 22.98 13.79
CA GLN A 10 -9.94 22.13 13.00
C GLN A 10 -9.32 20.76 12.65
N SER A 11 -8.13 20.45 13.17
CA SER A 11 -7.39 19.24 12.79
C SER A 11 -7.90 17.99 13.52
N ALA A 12 -7.98 16.88 12.78
CA ALA A 12 -8.31 15.55 13.31
C ALA A 12 -7.35 15.08 14.43
N VAL A 13 -6.14 15.67 14.50
CA VAL A 13 -5.13 15.40 15.53
C VAL A 13 -5.63 15.71 16.94
N ILE A 14 -6.43 16.77 17.13
CA ILE A 14 -6.96 17.13 18.46
C ILE A 14 -7.83 16.00 19.03
N GLY A 15 -8.66 15.39 18.17
CA GLY A 15 -9.51 14.28 18.56
C GLY A 15 -8.71 13.04 18.99
N VAL A 16 -7.60 12.77 18.29
CA VAL A 16 -6.67 11.67 18.63
C VAL A 16 -6.00 11.95 19.97
N MET A 17 -5.42 13.12 20.16
CA MET A 17 -4.76 13.53 21.42
C MET A 17 -5.71 13.38 22.61
N ASN A 18 -6.94 13.87 22.49
CA ASN A 18 -7.93 13.79 23.57
C ASN A 18 -8.28 12.34 23.93
N ARG A 19 -8.37 11.43 22.96
CA ARG A 19 -8.63 10.00 23.23
C ARG A 19 -7.46 9.32 23.94
N ILE A 20 -6.22 9.68 23.57
CA ILE A 20 -5.00 9.15 24.20
C ILE A 20 -4.91 9.66 25.65
N LYS A 21 -5.07 10.96 25.86
CA LYS A 21 -5.03 11.58 27.20
C LYS A 21 -6.13 11.05 28.13
N LYS A 22 -7.32 10.77 27.61
CA LYS A 22 -8.42 10.13 28.37
C LYS A 22 -8.07 8.73 28.90
N ARG A 23 -7.05 8.07 28.34
CA ARG A 23 -6.53 6.79 28.83
C ARG A 23 -5.39 6.97 29.85
N GLY A 24 -5.11 8.20 30.29
CA GLY A 24 -4.04 8.50 31.24
C GLY A 24 -2.64 8.52 30.64
N ILE A 25 -2.53 8.50 29.31
CA ILE A 25 -1.24 8.54 28.60
C ILE A 25 -0.83 10.01 28.42
N GLU A 26 0.40 10.34 28.81
CA GLU A 26 0.97 11.67 28.62
C GLU A 26 1.17 11.95 27.12
N VAL A 27 0.86 13.17 26.70
CA VAL A 27 1.03 13.60 25.32
C VAL A 27 1.83 14.89 25.32
N VAL A 28 2.94 14.90 24.58
CA VAL A 28 3.73 16.08 24.23
C VAL A 28 3.57 16.37 22.73
N VAL A 29 3.77 17.61 22.33
CA VAL A 29 3.53 18.07 20.95
C VAL A 29 4.82 18.65 20.38
N TYR A 30 5.19 18.25 19.17
CA TYR A 30 6.21 18.93 18.37
C TYR A 30 5.53 19.57 17.15
N GLU A 31 5.61 20.89 17.07
CA GLU A 31 5.13 21.67 15.91
C GLU A 31 6.00 22.92 15.75
N PRO A 32 6.94 22.95 14.79
CA PRO A 32 7.90 24.04 14.62
C PRO A 32 7.26 25.41 14.39
N THR A 33 6.05 25.45 13.85
CA THR A 33 5.35 26.71 13.55
C THR A 33 4.53 27.23 14.73
N LEU A 34 4.32 26.41 15.77
CA LEU A 34 3.56 26.77 16.95
C LEU A 34 4.45 27.51 17.94
N LYS A 35 4.01 28.70 18.35
CA LYS A 35 4.75 29.56 19.28
C LYS A 35 4.32 29.43 20.73
N GLU A 36 3.27 28.66 20.99
CA GLU A 36 2.70 28.45 22.32
C GLU A 36 3.46 27.33 23.03
N ASP A 37 3.72 27.47 24.34
CA ASP A 37 4.38 26.43 25.14
C ASP A 37 3.44 25.27 25.50
N ILE A 38 2.13 25.47 25.35
CA ILE A 38 1.08 24.51 25.70
C ILE A 38 0.04 24.47 24.58
N PHE A 39 -0.29 23.27 24.11
CA PHE A 39 -1.35 23.02 23.15
C PHE A 39 -2.25 21.90 23.64
N CYS A 40 -3.57 22.11 23.72
CA CYS A 40 -4.52 21.11 24.22
C CYS A 40 -4.13 20.52 25.61
N ASN A 41 -3.64 21.37 26.53
CA ASN A 41 -3.10 20.99 27.84
C ASN A 41 -1.91 20.03 27.77
N SER A 42 -1.15 20.05 26.68
CA SER A 42 0.06 19.25 26.45
C SER A 42 1.24 20.17 26.20
N LYS A 43 2.41 19.84 26.76
CA LYS A 43 3.64 20.60 26.55
C LYS A 43 4.01 20.60 25.07
N VAL A 44 4.35 21.76 24.54
CA VAL A 44 4.94 21.91 23.22
C VAL A 44 6.46 21.90 23.37
N ILE A 45 7.12 21.01 22.64
CA ILE A 45 8.57 20.88 22.61
C ILE A 45 9.00 21.35 21.21
N ASN A 46 9.77 22.44 21.16
CA ASN A 46 10.20 23.04 19.89
C ASN A 46 11.55 22.48 19.39
N ASN A 47 12.27 21.75 20.23
CA ASN A 47 13.49 21.05 19.86
C ASN A 47 13.15 19.63 19.42
N PHE A 48 13.44 19.29 18.16
CA PHE A 48 13.11 17.98 17.60
C PHE A 48 13.80 16.84 18.35
N GLU A 49 15.09 16.95 18.63
CA GLU A 49 15.87 15.92 19.33
C GLU A 49 15.36 15.72 20.77
N GLU A 50 15.00 16.79 21.48
CA GLU A 50 14.36 16.69 22.81
C GLU A 50 13.04 15.90 22.70
N PHE A 51 12.19 16.26 21.73
CA PHE A 51 10.91 15.60 21.51
C PHE A 51 11.06 14.09 21.24
N ILE A 52 12.01 13.70 20.39
CA ILE A 52 12.29 12.28 20.09
C ILE A 52 12.78 11.53 21.32
N ASN A 53 13.64 12.16 22.12
CA ASN A 53 14.22 11.52 23.31
C ASN A 53 13.17 11.26 24.40
N VAL A 54 12.25 12.20 24.61
CA VAL A 54 11.19 12.05 25.64
C VAL A 54 9.99 11.22 25.17
N SER A 55 9.82 11.01 23.87
CA SER A 55 8.67 10.27 23.34
C SER A 55 8.95 8.77 23.31
N ASP A 56 8.07 7.98 23.93
CA ASP A 56 8.04 6.51 23.79
C ASP A 56 7.38 6.11 22.45
N LEU A 57 6.34 6.85 22.05
CA LEU A 57 5.60 6.64 20.82
C LEU A 57 5.24 7.99 20.20
N ILE A 58 5.47 8.12 18.89
CA ILE A 58 5.25 9.31 18.09
C ILE A 58 4.13 8.98 17.10
N VAL A 59 3.07 9.79 17.14
CA VAL A 59 1.98 9.75 16.16
C VAL A 59 2.11 10.95 15.25
N ALA A 60 2.44 10.73 13.99
CA ALA A 60 2.66 11.80 13.01
C ALA A 60 1.63 11.71 11.88
N ASN A 61 1.05 12.84 11.48
CA ASN A 61 0.12 12.90 10.34
C ASN A 61 0.86 12.90 8.98
N ARG A 62 2.18 13.12 8.98
CA ARG A 62 3.06 13.07 7.81
C ARG A 62 4.43 12.54 8.22
N LEU A 63 4.99 11.65 7.40
CA LEU A 63 6.39 11.28 7.52
C LEU A 63 7.27 12.32 6.81
N THR A 64 8.25 12.82 7.54
CA THR A 64 9.39 13.56 7.00
C THR A 64 10.64 12.69 7.12
N ASP A 65 11.65 12.96 6.29
CA ASP A 65 12.92 12.20 6.33
C ASP A 65 13.61 12.23 7.70
N GLU A 66 13.31 13.25 8.53
CA GLU A 66 13.76 13.41 9.91
C GLU A 66 13.11 12.38 10.85
N ILE A 67 11.78 12.20 10.77
CA ILE A 67 11.01 11.29 11.63
C ILE A 67 11.24 9.83 11.23
N ILE A 68 11.43 9.56 9.93
CA ILE A 68 11.66 8.21 9.39
C ILE A 68 12.88 7.52 10.01
N ARG A 69 13.85 8.29 10.54
CA ARG A 69 15.05 7.74 11.20
C ARG A 69 14.76 7.05 12.55
N PHE A 70 13.60 7.30 13.14
CA PHE A 70 13.20 6.81 14.48
C PHE A 70 12.03 5.83 14.41
N LYS A 71 12.08 4.88 13.46
CA LYS A 71 10.98 3.97 13.13
C LYS A 71 10.38 3.22 14.32
N ASP A 72 11.24 2.77 15.23
CA ASP A 72 10.82 1.97 16.39
C ASP A 72 9.90 2.76 17.35
N LYS A 73 9.92 4.09 17.26
CA LYS A 73 9.08 5.00 18.04
C LYS A 73 7.91 5.57 17.25
N VAL A 74 7.85 5.40 15.93
CA VAL A 74 6.85 6.09 15.10
C VAL A 74 5.73 5.12 14.74
N LEU A 75 4.54 5.34 15.32
CA LEU A 75 3.34 4.63 14.89
C LEU A 75 2.87 5.23 13.56
N ASN A 76 3.20 4.56 12.47
CA ASN A 76 2.65 4.89 11.17
C ASN A 76 2.27 3.59 10.49
N ASN A 77 0.97 3.31 10.39
CA ASN A 77 0.48 2.16 9.65
C ASN A 77 0.26 2.60 8.20
N MET A 78 1.27 2.42 7.34
CA MET A 78 0.98 2.42 5.91
C MET A 78 0.10 1.21 5.63
N SER A 79 -1.11 1.49 5.17
CA SER A 79 -2.02 0.42 4.77
C SER A 79 -1.47 -0.29 3.53
N VAL A 80 -1.47 -1.63 3.56
CA VAL A 80 -1.09 -2.49 2.44
C VAL A 80 -2.36 -3.16 1.90
N GLN A 81 -2.50 -3.17 0.57
CA GLN A 81 -3.61 -3.84 -0.09
C GLN A 81 -3.16 -4.65 -1.30
N VAL A 82 -3.61 -5.91 -1.38
CA VAL A 82 -3.33 -6.77 -2.54
C VAL A 82 -4.40 -6.60 -3.60
N LEU A 83 -3.98 -6.38 -4.84
CA LEU A 83 -4.84 -6.26 -6.02
C LEU A 83 -4.68 -7.53 -6.85
N VAL A 84 -5.61 -8.47 -6.68
CA VAL A 84 -5.56 -9.79 -7.31
C VAL A 84 -6.33 -9.76 -8.63
N ALA A 85 -5.69 -10.17 -9.72
CA ALA A 85 -6.36 -10.50 -10.97
C ALA A 85 -6.61 -12.02 -11.02
N THR A 86 -7.86 -12.42 -11.27
CA THR A 86 -8.25 -13.83 -11.33
C THR A 86 -9.42 -14.06 -12.28
N MET A 87 -9.67 -15.31 -12.63
CA MET A 87 -10.78 -15.70 -13.49
C MET A 87 -11.61 -16.85 -12.90
N ASN A 88 -12.92 -16.79 -13.11
CA ASN A 88 -13.88 -17.87 -12.82
C ASN A 88 -13.89 -18.36 -11.36
N GLN A 89 -13.48 -17.52 -10.41
CA GLN A 89 -13.61 -17.83 -8.98
C GLN A 89 -15.08 -17.84 -8.58
N LYS A 90 -15.47 -18.88 -7.83
CA LYS A 90 -16.86 -19.10 -7.38
C LYS A 90 -17.07 -18.80 -5.90
N ASP A 91 -15.99 -18.76 -5.14
CA ASP A 91 -15.98 -18.54 -3.70
C ASP A 91 -14.79 -17.65 -3.29
N TYR A 92 -14.61 -17.50 -1.98
CA TYR A 92 -13.55 -16.68 -1.39
C TYR A 92 -12.31 -17.50 -0.98
N SER A 93 -12.21 -18.78 -1.37
CA SER A 93 -11.11 -19.67 -0.97
C SER A 93 -9.74 -19.19 -1.47
N LEU A 94 -9.73 -18.40 -2.55
CA LEU A 94 -8.52 -17.80 -3.10
C LEU A 94 -7.72 -16.99 -2.07
N ILE A 95 -8.40 -16.32 -1.13
CA ILE A 95 -7.75 -15.54 -0.06
C ILE A 95 -6.83 -16.44 0.78
N ASN A 96 -7.32 -17.62 1.17
CA ASN A 96 -6.56 -18.58 1.96
C ASN A 96 -5.49 -19.28 1.09
N LYS A 97 -5.84 -19.65 -0.15
CA LYS A 97 -4.89 -20.28 -1.10
C LYS A 97 -3.65 -19.41 -1.32
N MET A 98 -3.84 -18.10 -1.45
CA MET A 98 -2.76 -17.14 -1.65
C MET A 98 -2.09 -16.66 -0.35
N ASN A 99 -2.58 -17.09 0.83
CA ASN A 99 -2.12 -16.62 2.13
C ASN A 99 -2.16 -15.08 2.29
N ILE A 100 -3.28 -14.45 1.93
CA ILE A 100 -3.42 -12.98 2.00
C ILE A 100 -3.70 -12.53 3.44
N GLN A 101 -2.73 -11.83 4.02
CA GLN A 101 -2.68 -11.28 5.39
C GLN A 101 -2.80 -9.74 5.42
N SER A 102 -3.50 -9.15 4.45
CA SER A 102 -3.79 -7.71 4.39
C SER A 102 -5.13 -7.48 3.70
N ASP A 103 -5.57 -6.21 3.61
CA ASP A 103 -6.75 -5.86 2.83
C ASP A 103 -6.54 -6.27 1.36
N ALA A 104 -7.61 -6.66 0.65
CA ALA A 104 -7.44 -7.02 -0.76
C ALA A 104 -8.65 -6.72 -1.63
N ILE A 105 -8.37 -6.44 -2.90
CA ILE A 105 -9.35 -6.34 -3.96
C ILE A 105 -9.11 -7.50 -4.93
N ILE A 106 -10.08 -8.39 -5.03
CA ILE A 106 -10.06 -9.53 -5.94
C ILE A 106 -10.90 -9.16 -7.16
N ALA A 107 -10.24 -8.87 -8.27
CA ALA A 107 -10.87 -8.67 -9.56
C ALA A 107 -11.05 -10.02 -10.27
N ASN A 108 -12.25 -10.56 -10.16
CA ASN A 108 -12.66 -11.84 -10.74
C ASN A 108 -13.41 -11.63 -12.05
N GLN A 109 -12.78 -12.00 -13.16
CA GLN A 109 -13.43 -12.04 -14.46
C GLN A 109 -14.24 -13.35 -14.60
N CYS A 110 -15.56 -13.23 -14.75
CA CYS A 110 -16.49 -14.37 -14.73
C CYS A 110 -17.70 -14.12 -15.66
N ASN A 111 -18.87 -14.69 -15.33
CA ASN A 111 -20.11 -14.56 -16.14
C ASN A 111 -21.21 -13.74 -15.43
N LYS A 112 -20.86 -12.99 -14.37
CA LYS A 112 -21.79 -12.17 -13.60
C LYS A 112 -21.18 -10.79 -13.31
N ASN A 113 -22.03 -9.83 -12.95
CA ASN A 113 -21.64 -8.49 -12.49
C ASN A 113 -22.11 -8.31 -11.05
N GLU A 114 -21.18 -8.29 -10.10
CA GLU A 114 -21.44 -8.24 -8.66
C GLU A 114 -20.23 -7.68 -7.92
N ILE A 115 -20.48 -6.90 -6.87
CA ILE A 115 -19.45 -6.44 -5.94
C ILE A 115 -19.86 -6.89 -4.54
N ASN A 116 -18.99 -7.66 -3.88
CA ASN A 116 -19.16 -8.04 -2.49
C ASN A 116 -18.05 -7.43 -1.65
N GLU A 117 -18.41 -6.88 -0.49
CA GLU A 117 -17.46 -6.37 0.50
C GLU A 117 -17.68 -7.12 1.81
N PHE A 118 -16.60 -7.62 2.41
CA PHE A 118 -16.66 -8.35 3.66
C PHE A 118 -15.37 -8.20 4.45
N SER A 119 -15.37 -8.65 5.71
CA SER A 119 -14.17 -8.69 6.55
C SER A 119 -13.92 -10.09 7.06
N LEU A 120 -12.65 -10.49 7.06
CA LEU A 120 -12.18 -11.80 7.53
C LEU A 120 -10.83 -11.60 8.24
N ASN A 121 -10.66 -12.20 9.42
CA ASN A 121 -9.40 -12.13 10.20
C ASN A 121 -8.88 -10.70 10.45
N GLY A 122 -9.77 -9.71 10.57
CA GLY A 122 -9.39 -8.31 10.80
C GLY A 122 -9.04 -7.51 9.52
N HIS A 123 -9.12 -8.12 8.34
CA HIS A 123 -8.84 -7.49 7.05
C HIS A 123 -10.13 -7.31 6.23
N LYS A 124 -10.13 -6.32 5.35
CA LYS A 124 -11.24 -6.00 4.44
C LYS A 124 -10.97 -6.55 3.04
N TYR A 125 -11.98 -7.19 2.48
CA TYR A 125 -11.92 -7.79 1.17
C TYR A 125 -13.02 -7.23 0.29
N LYS A 126 -12.66 -6.88 -0.95
CA LYS A 126 -13.58 -6.46 -2.00
C LYS A 126 -13.49 -7.42 -3.16
N PHE A 127 -14.57 -8.12 -3.44
CA PHE A 127 -14.64 -9.11 -4.50
C PHE A 127 -15.44 -8.55 -5.68
N LEU A 128 -14.74 -8.20 -6.75
CA LEU A 128 -15.30 -7.62 -7.96
C LEU A 128 -15.50 -8.75 -8.98
N SER A 129 -16.72 -9.24 -9.13
CA SER A 129 -17.06 -10.22 -10.16
C SER A 129 -17.63 -9.50 -11.36
N PHE A 130 -16.94 -9.46 -12.49
CA PHE A 130 -17.42 -8.79 -13.71
C PHE A 130 -17.43 -9.73 -14.91
N ALA A 131 -18.43 -9.55 -15.78
CA ALA A 131 -18.62 -10.31 -17.02
C ALA A 131 -17.72 -9.83 -18.17
N GLU A 132 -17.06 -8.70 -17.98
CA GLU A 132 -16.13 -8.09 -18.93
C GLU A 132 -14.86 -8.94 -19.07
N ARG A 133 -14.22 -8.86 -20.24
CA ARG A 133 -13.02 -9.62 -20.57
C ARG A 133 -11.83 -8.69 -20.82
N GLY A 134 -10.65 -9.15 -20.42
CA GLY A 134 -9.37 -8.52 -20.71
C GLY A 134 -8.52 -8.35 -19.45
N VAL A 135 -7.28 -8.83 -19.49
CA VAL A 135 -6.37 -8.80 -18.33
C VAL A 135 -6.10 -7.36 -17.86
N GLY A 136 -5.86 -6.43 -18.78
CA GLY A 136 -5.63 -5.02 -18.44
C GLY A 136 -6.87 -4.38 -17.79
N LEU A 137 -8.06 -4.68 -18.31
CA LEU A 137 -9.32 -4.19 -17.74
C LEU A 137 -9.56 -4.75 -16.33
N ASN A 138 -9.33 -6.05 -16.14
CA ASN A 138 -9.47 -6.71 -14.85
C ASN A 138 -8.54 -6.10 -13.78
N ARG A 139 -7.26 -5.87 -14.11
CA ARG A 139 -6.32 -5.19 -13.21
C ARG A 139 -6.69 -3.73 -12.94
N ASN A 140 -7.15 -3.01 -13.97
CA ASN A 140 -7.65 -1.63 -13.81
C ASN A 140 -8.86 -1.57 -12.86
N ASN A 141 -9.75 -2.57 -12.92
CA ASN A 141 -10.92 -2.65 -12.04
C ASN A 141 -10.54 -2.69 -10.56
N ALA A 142 -9.48 -3.43 -10.20
CA ALA A 142 -8.93 -3.41 -8.85
C ALA A 142 -8.18 -2.09 -8.56
N LEU A 143 -7.29 -1.67 -9.46
CA LEU A 143 -6.45 -0.47 -9.28
C LEU A 143 -7.25 0.80 -9.01
N MET A 144 -8.33 1.02 -9.76
CA MET A 144 -9.16 2.22 -9.64
C MET A 144 -9.96 2.28 -8.34
N ARG A 145 -10.13 1.14 -7.65
CA ARG A 145 -10.90 1.01 -6.41
C ARG A 145 -10.02 0.87 -5.17
N ALA A 146 -8.71 0.80 -5.36
CA ALA A 146 -7.75 0.70 -4.28
C ALA A 146 -7.75 1.98 -3.42
N ASP A 147 -7.67 1.83 -2.11
CA ASP A 147 -7.72 2.93 -1.14
C ASP A 147 -6.52 2.95 -0.19
N ALA A 148 -5.73 1.87 -0.13
CA ALA A 148 -4.54 1.78 0.70
C ALA A 148 -3.39 2.69 0.25
N ASP A 149 -2.38 2.86 1.11
CA ASP A 149 -1.18 3.65 0.83
C ASP A 149 -0.25 2.92 -0.13
N ILE A 150 -0.07 1.61 0.11
CA ILE A 150 0.73 0.69 -0.68
C ILE A 150 -0.18 -0.36 -1.30
N CYS A 151 -0.02 -0.59 -2.59
CA CYS A 151 -0.72 -1.66 -3.31
C CYS A 151 0.27 -2.66 -3.89
N ILE A 152 -0.14 -3.92 -3.96
CA ILE A 152 0.64 -5.02 -4.54
C ILE A 152 -0.16 -5.63 -5.67
N LEU A 153 0.44 -5.81 -6.84
CA LEU A 153 -0.19 -6.55 -7.93
C LEU A 153 0.05 -8.04 -7.73
N ALA A 154 -0.99 -8.85 -7.91
CA ALA A 154 -0.91 -10.29 -7.79
C ALA A 154 -1.79 -10.98 -8.85
N ASP A 155 -1.31 -12.11 -9.34
CA ASP A 155 -2.12 -13.09 -10.08
C ASP A 155 -2.50 -14.24 -9.12
N ASP A 156 -3.46 -15.09 -9.48
CA ASP A 156 -4.03 -16.12 -8.58
C ASP A 156 -3.18 -17.40 -8.39
N ASP A 157 -1.97 -17.39 -8.95
CA ASP A 157 -0.97 -18.45 -8.92
C ASP A 157 0.18 -18.17 -7.93
N ILE A 158 0.20 -17.00 -7.27
CA ILE A 158 1.20 -16.67 -6.24
C ILE A 158 0.68 -16.96 -4.83
N VAL A 159 1.61 -17.29 -3.92
CA VAL A 159 1.35 -17.45 -2.49
C VAL A 159 2.26 -16.49 -1.71
N PHE A 160 1.67 -15.71 -0.82
CA PHE A 160 2.41 -14.77 0.02
C PHE A 160 3.06 -15.47 1.21
N LEU A 161 4.23 -14.95 1.61
CA LEU A 161 4.94 -15.39 2.82
C LEU A 161 4.27 -14.79 4.07
N ASP A 162 4.43 -15.46 5.21
CA ASP A 162 3.94 -14.92 6.48
C ASP A 162 4.62 -13.59 6.84
N GLY A 163 3.80 -12.64 7.27
CA GLY A 163 4.24 -11.28 7.61
C GLY A 163 4.71 -10.46 6.39
N TYR A 164 4.30 -10.82 5.16
CA TYR A 164 4.71 -10.05 3.97
C TYR A 164 4.27 -8.58 4.04
N ALA A 165 3.10 -8.30 4.62
CA ALA A 165 2.55 -6.94 4.70
C ALA A 165 3.51 -6.02 5.49
N ASP A 166 3.93 -6.45 6.68
CA ASP A 166 4.88 -5.74 7.52
C ASP A 166 6.25 -5.58 6.82
N ARG A 167 6.70 -6.60 6.09
CA ARG A 167 7.97 -6.52 5.34
C ARG A 167 7.90 -5.47 4.23
N ILE A 168 6.78 -5.40 3.51
CA ILE A 168 6.58 -4.43 2.42
C ILE A 168 6.48 -3.02 2.99
N GLU A 169 5.72 -2.83 4.05
CA GLU A 169 5.65 -1.57 4.77
C GLU A 169 7.05 -1.08 5.16
N ASN A 170 7.80 -1.90 5.87
CA ASN A 170 9.16 -1.58 6.30
C ASN A 170 10.07 -1.20 5.13
N LEU A 171 9.97 -1.90 3.99
CA LEU A 171 10.74 -1.58 2.80
C LEU A 171 10.41 -0.19 2.23
N PHE A 172 9.15 0.22 2.20
CA PHE A 172 8.79 1.58 1.76
C PHE A 172 9.17 2.65 2.79
N ILE A 173 9.26 2.33 4.08
CA ILE A 173 9.79 3.24 5.10
C ILE A 173 11.31 3.37 4.94
N GLU A 174 12.03 2.28 4.66
CA GLU A 174 13.48 2.30 4.37
C GLU A 174 13.83 2.99 3.06
N ASN A 175 12.86 3.11 2.16
CA ASN A 175 13.01 3.68 0.82
C ASN A 175 11.97 4.76 0.59
N PRO A 176 12.06 5.91 1.29
CA PRO A 176 11.05 6.96 1.20
C PRO A 176 10.84 7.47 -0.23
N HIS A 177 11.92 7.55 -1.02
CA HIS A 177 11.88 8.00 -2.42
C HIS A 177 11.47 6.92 -3.42
N ALA A 178 11.25 5.67 -3.00
CA ALA A 178 10.76 4.64 -3.90
C ALA A 178 9.23 4.75 -4.06
N ASP A 179 8.80 4.97 -5.29
CA ASP A 179 7.39 4.87 -5.68
C ASP A 179 6.98 3.44 -6.00
N VAL A 180 7.93 2.64 -6.48
CA VAL A 180 7.76 1.25 -6.90
C VAL A 180 8.90 0.41 -6.36
N ILE A 181 8.59 -0.76 -5.80
CA ILE A 181 9.55 -1.77 -5.36
C ILE A 181 9.21 -3.09 -6.06
N ILE A 182 10.24 -3.74 -6.61
CA ILE A 182 10.12 -5.01 -7.32
C ILE A 182 10.73 -6.13 -6.48
N PHE A 183 9.99 -7.23 -6.32
CA PHE A 183 10.34 -8.37 -5.49
C PHE A 183 10.78 -9.59 -6.31
N ASN A 184 11.54 -10.48 -5.69
CA ASN A 184 11.78 -11.82 -6.23
C ASN A 184 10.54 -12.70 -6.02
N LEU A 185 10.21 -13.49 -7.03
CA LEU A 185 9.31 -14.64 -6.89
C LEU A 185 10.18 -15.89 -6.77
N TYR A 186 9.86 -16.71 -5.78
CA TYR A 186 10.46 -18.03 -5.63
C TYR A 186 9.56 -19.04 -6.34
N VAL A 187 10.14 -19.77 -7.30
CA VAL A 187 9.44 -20.83 -8.03
C VAL A 187 10.21 -22.12 -7.80
N GLU A 188 9.52 -23.21 -7.48
CA GLU A 188 10.16 -24.48 -7.08
C GLU A 188 11.00 -25.13 -8.18
N GLN A 189 10.84 -24.77 -9.47
CA GLN A 189 11.41 -25.54 -10.59
C GLN A 189 12.11 -24.75 -11.70
N ILE A 190 12.62 -23.52 -11.48
CA ILE A 190 13.39 -22.81 -12.53
C ILE A 190 14.57 -22.07 -11.91
N ASP A 191 15.72 -22.10 -12.59
CA ASP A 191 16.83 -21.13 -12.43
C ASP A 191 16.37 -19.72 -12.84
N GLN A 192 15.42 -19.15 -12.10
CA GLN A 192 15.04 -17.76 -12.30
C GLN A 192 16.17 -16.84 -11.84
N PHE A 193 16.30 -15.71 -12.54
CA PHE A 193 17.18 -14.64 -12.11
C PHE A 193 16.71 -14.11 -10.74
N ILE A 194 17.38 -14.52 -9.68
CA ILE A 194 17.15 -14.02 -8.31
C ILE A 194 18.03 -12.80 -8.10
N ILE A 195 17.40 -11.68 -7.76
CA ILE A 195 18.13 -10.49 -7.33
C ILE A 195 18.74 -10.75 -5.95
N LYS A 196 20.07 -10.87 -5.88
CA LYS A 196 20.81 -11.09 -4.62
C LYS A 196 21.19 -9.79 -3.90
N LYS A 197 21.21 -8.66 -4.62
CA LYS A 197 21.56 -7.34 -4.08
C LYS A 197 20.57 -6.31 -4.60
N LYS A 198 20.14 -5.40 -3.74
CA LYS A 198 19.26 -4.28 -4.10
C LYS A 198 19.96 -3.35 -5.09
N TYR A 199 19.24 -2.92 -6.13
CA TYR A 199 19.69 -1.92 -7.09
C TYR A 199 18.50 -1.15 -7.66
N ASN A 200 18.76 -0.02 -8.31
CA ASN A 200 17.73 0.81 -8.91
C ASN A 200 17.29 0.25 -10.27
N VAL A 201 15.98 0.16 -10.45
CA VAL A 201 15.37 -0.20 -11.74
C VAL A 201 15.41 1.03 -12.64
N SER A 202 15.91 0.87 -13.86
CA SER A 202 16.01 1.92 -14.87
C SER A 202 15.39 1.46 -16.18
N PHE A 203 15.24 2.39 -17.13
CA PHE A 203 14.74 2.09 -18.48
C PHE A 203 15.54 0.98 -19.19
N LEU A 204 16.80 0.75 -18.82
CA LEU A 204 17.62 -0.29 -19.44
C LEU A 204 17.37 -1.69 -18.86
N ASN A 205 16.73 -1.81 -17.70
CA ASN A 205 16.58 -3.09 -16.99
C ASN A 205 15.15 -3.45 -16.56
N PHE A 206 14.17 -2.56 -16.76
CA PHE A 206 12.79 -2.76 -16.29
C PHE A 206 12.05 -3.92 -16.97
N MET A 207 12.39 -4.25 -18.22
CA MET A 207 11.73 -5.33 -18.99
C MET A 207 11.93 -6.74 -18.40
N ARG A 208 12.77 -6.88 -17.37
CA ARG A 208 13.08 -8.18 -16.74
C ARG A 208 12.07 -8.60 -15.68
N PHE A 209 11.06 -7.79 -15.40
CA PHE A 209 10.16 -7.97 -14.25
C PHE A 209 8.69 -8.01 -14.67
N GLY A 210 8.03 -9.12 -14.35
CA GLY A 210 6.57 -9.26 -14.52
C GLY A 210 5.77 -8.54 -13.43
N ALA A 211 4.48 -8.29 -13.71
CA ALA A 211 3.53 -7.60 -12.82
C ALA A 211 3.38 -8.18 -11.39
N PRO A 212 3.33 -9.52 -11.14
CA PRO A 212 3.15 -10.06 -9.79
C PRO A 212 4.31 -9.79 -8.81
N ARG A 213 5.35 -9.08 -9.28
CA ARG A 213 6.52 -8.68 -8.50
C ARG A 213 6.42 -7.26 -7.95
N ILE A 214 5.35 -6.54 -8.23
CA ILE A 214 5.33 -5.08 -8.08
C ILE A 214 4.48 -4.68 -6.87
N ALA A 215 5.11 -3.98 -5.92
CA ALA A 215 4.41 -3.12 -4.97
C ALA A 215 4.68 -1.64 -5.28
N PHE A 216 3.69 -0.79 -5.03
CA PHE A 216 3.77 0.62 -5.38
C PHE A 216 3.00 1.51 -4.42
N ARG A 217 3.41 2.78 -4.33
CA ARG A 217 2.64 3.82 -3.64
C ARG A 217 1.43 4.17 -4.50
N ARG A 218 0.22 3.91 -4.00
CA ARG A 218 -1.03 4.12 -4.75
C ARG A 218 -1.17 5.55 -5.27
N LYS A 219 -0.81 6.54 -4.44
CA LYS A 219 -0.88 7.97 -4.81
C LYS A 219 0.03 8.32 -5.98
N SER A 220 1.18 7.66 -6.11
CA SER A 220 2.10 7.88 -7.23
C SER A 220 1.49 7.43 -8.55
N ILE A 221 0.87 6.26 -8.57
CA ILE A 221 0.19 5.71 -9.76
C ILE A 221 -1.05 6.53 -10.13
N THR A 222 -1.93 6.78 -9.15
CA THR A 222 -3.22 7.46 -9.39
C THR A 222 -3.04 8.94 -9.77
N LYS A 223 -2.11 9.68 -9.16
CA LYS A 223 -1.85 11.09 -9.49
C LYS A 223 -1.31 11.28 -10.91
N ASN A 224 -0.56 10.29 -11.41
CA ASN A 224 0.02 10.32 -12.75
C ASN A 224 -0.88 9.65 -13.81
N GLY A 225 -2.09 9.19 -13.44
CA GLY A 225 -3.01 8.54 -14.38
C GLY A 225 -2.49 7.22 -14.95
N ILE A 226 -1.58 6.54 -14.24
CA ILE A 226 -0.98 5.30 -14.72
C ILE A 226 -2.01 4.17 -14.61
N THR A 227 -2.25 3.48 -15.72
CA THR A 227 -3.22 2.37 -15.83
C THR A 227 -2.65 1.27 -16.72
N PHE A 228 -3.23 0.07 -16.64
CA PHE A 228 -2.92 -1.01 -17.56
C PHE A 228 -3.52 -0.70 -18.93
N ASN A 229 -2.75 -0.96 -19.99
CA ASN A 229 -3.24 -0.82 -21.35
C ASN A 229 -4.32 -1.88 -21.63
N LEU A 230 -5.41 -1.47 -22.26
CA LEU A 230 -6.54 -2.35 -22.57
C LEU A 230 -6.35 -3.16 -23.85
N HIS A 231 -5.41 -2.77 -24.71
CA HIS A 231 -5.16 -3.39 -26.01
C HIS A 231 -4.07 -4.46 -25.96
N PHE A 232 -3.39 -4.67 -24.83
CA PHE A 232 -2.32 -5.67 -24.70
C PHE A 232 -2.59 -6.70 -23.61
N GLY A 233 -2.28 -7.97 -23.89
CA GLY A 233 -2.35 -9.08 -22.94
C GLY A 233 -3.46 -10.09 -23.26
N GLY A 234 -3.69 -11.03 -22.34
CA GLY A 234 -4.71 -12.07 -22.53
C GLY A 234 -6.11 -11.46 -22.69
N GLY A 235 -6.80 -11.82 -23.78
CA GLY A 235 -8.14 -11.33 -24.09
C GLY A 235 -8.22 -9.88 -24.58
N ALA A 236 -7.12 -9.31 -25.09
CA ALA A 236 -7.07 -7.98 -25.72
C ALA A 236 -6.80 -8.06 -27.24
N ASP A 237 -6.93 -6.93 -27.96
CA ASP A 237 -6.76 -6.85 -29.42
C ASP A 237 -5.35 -7.26 -29.90
N PHE A 238 -4.32 -7.03 -29.07
CA PHE A 238 -2.94 -7.38 -29.39
C PHE A 238 -2.33 -8.30 -28.31
N CYS A 239 -1.71 -9.39 -28.75
CA CYS A 239 -0.97 -10.26 -27.85
C CYS A 239 0.28 -9.56 -27.28
N ALA A 240 0.55 -9.79 -26.00
CA ALA A 240 1.87 -9.54 -25.43
C ALA A 240 2.83 -10.64 -25.91
N ALA A 241 4.09 -10.29 -26.16
CA ALA A 241 5.09 -11.18 -26.78
C ALA A 241 5.35 -12.52 -26.06
N GLU A 242 4.88 -12.69 -24.81
CA GLU A 242 5.08 -13.90 -24.01
C GLU A 242 3.89 -14.89 -24.02
N ASN A 243 2.71 -14.52 -24.54
CA ASN A 243 1.52 -15.39 -24.49
C ASN A 243 1.07 -15.80 -25.89
N SER A 244 1.16 -17.10 -26.19
CA SER A 244 0.75 -17.74 -27.45
C SER A 244 -0.75 -18.05 -27.54
N SER A 245 -1.58 -17.46 -26.67
CA SER A 245 -3.04 -17.61 -26.68
C SER A 245 -3.71 -16.26 -26.91
N CYS A 246 -3.75 -15.84 -28.18
CA CYS A 246 -4.74 -14.90 -28.68
C CYS A 246 -5.96 -15.68 -29.18
N ALA A 247 -7.12 -15.00 -29.20
CA ALA A 247 -8.47 -15.52 -29.45
C ALA A 247 -8.59 -16.60 -30.53
#